data_AF-A0AAE1NG29-F1
#
_entry.id   AF-A0AAE1NG29-F1
#
_cell.length_a   1.000
_cell.length_b   1.000
_cell.length_c   1.000
_cell.angle_alpha   90.00
_cell.angle_beta   90.00
_cell.angle_gamma   90.00
#
_symmetry.space_group_name_H-M   'P 1'
#
loop_
_entity.id
_entity.type
_entity.pdbx_description
1 polymer ?
#
loop_
_entity_poly.entity_id
_entity_poly.type
_entity_poly.pdbx_seq_one_letter_code
_entity_poly.pdbx_strand_id
1 'polypeptide(L)'
;MWPECVKTGFDFTGFDDMGTIRKDIVRLFHLAGFKEVDEDDVQELLQSHSEPLSNEDLMQLDQHRALQGDNDDDDDNAPQRGLDIKTLREIYTTIDETLDKVKERDPNPARSAAFAHSVEEALKVYKAILHDKTQLAKQSKISSFFKPVSQASPSTSAGPASRAAPSTSADEDCDSPPSPHSVHLSCSDSPTSDDE
;
A
#
# COMPACT_ATOMS: atom_id res chain seq x y z
N MET A 1 -13.68 12.09 -11.59
CA MET A 1 -14.02 11.38 -10.34
C MET A 1 -15.24 10.51 -10.58
N TRP A 2 -15.27 9.31 -9.99
CA TRP A 2 -16.40 8.39 -10.14
C TRP A 2 -17.64 8.95 -9.43
N PRO A 3 -18.82 9.01 -10.09
CA PRO A 3 -20.03 9.59 -9.51
C PRO A 3 -20.48 8.87 -8.23
N GLU A 4 -20.26 7.56 -8.12
CA GLU A 4 -20.67 6.77 -6.94
C GLU A 4 -19.80 7.03 -5.70
N CYS A 5 -18.60 7.60 -5.86
CA CYS A 5 -17.71 7.96 -4.75
C CYS A 5 -17.90 9.42 -4.29
N VAL A 6 -18.54 10.26 -5.11
CA VAL A 6 -18.83 11.66 -4.77
C VAL A 6 -20.28 11.72 -4.33
N LYS A 7 -20.53 11.50 -3.04
CA LYS A 7 -21.83 11.83 -2.45
C LYS A 7 -22.07 13.31 -2.75
N THR A 8 -23.06 13.61 -3.58
CA THR A 8 -23.49 14.95 -4.03
C THR A 8 -24.10 15.81 -2.92
N GLY A 9 -23.71 15.57 -1.66
CA GLY A 9 -24.11 16.31 -0.48
C GLY A 9 -23.07 16.29 0.64
N PHE A 10 -21.82 15.89 0.36
CA PHE A 10 -20.73 16.14 1.29
C PHE A 10 -20.23 17.57 1.07
N ASP A 11 -20.80 18.52 1.79
CA ASP A 11 -20.22 19.84 1.93
C ASP A 11 -18.85 19.65 2.60
N PHE A 12 -17.78 19.67 1.79
CA PHE A 12 -16.38 19.71 2.20
C PHE A 12 -16.10 21.04 2.93
N THR A 13 -16.75 21.24 4.08
CA THR A 13 -16.71 22.44 4.91
C THR A 13 -15.84 22.15 6.13
N GLY A 14 -14.54 21.97 5.87
CA GLY A 14 -13.58 21.65 6.91
C GLY A 14 -12.13 21.62 6.46
N PHE A 15 -11.87 21.84 5.17
CA PHE A 15 -10.52 22.11 4.70
C PHE A 15 -10.28 23.61 4.79
N ASP A 16 -9.12 23.96 5.36
CA ASP A 16 -8.64 25.33 5.30
C ASP A 16 -8.58 25.79 3.84
N ASP A 17 -8.94 27.05 3.61
CA ASP A 17 -8.80 27.64 2.29
C ASP A 17 -7.34 27.53 1.82
N MET A 18 -7.14 27.29 0.52
CA MET A 18 -5.80 27.14 -0.06
C MET A 18 -4.90 28.35 0.21
N GLY A 19 -5.48 29.55 0.33
CA GLY A 19 -4.74 30.75 0.74
C GLY A 19 -4.23 30.66 2.19
N THR A 20 -5.03 30.10 3.10
CA THR A 20 -4.63 29.87 4.50
C THR A 20 -3.53 28.82 4.58
N ILE A 21 -3.66 27.71 3.84
CA ILE A 21 -2.66 26.64 3.81
C ILE A 21 -1.31 27.17 3.34
N ARG A 22 -1.28 27.94 2.25
CA ARG A 22 -0.06 28.54 1.71
C ARG A 22 0.61 29.49 2.71
N LYS A 23 -0.16 30.33 3.41
CA LYS A 23 0.36 31.21 4.47
C LYS A 23 0.96 30.43 5.63
N ASP A 24 0.36 29.30 5.99
CA ASP A 24 0.86 28.43 7.03
C ASP A 24 2.18 27.77 6.63
N ILE A 25 2.30 27.35 5.37
CA ILE A 25 3.56 26.84 4.81
C ILE A 25 4.66 27.91 4.89
N VAL A 26 4.41 29.12 4.40
CA VAL A 26 5.39 30.24 4.46
C VAL A 26 5.80 30.53 5.90
N ARG A 27 4.83 30.54 6.83
CA ARG A 27 5.10 30.72 8.27
C ARG A 27 6.02 29.64 8.82
N LEU A 28 5.83 28.38 8.43
CA LEU A 28 6.69 27.26 8.84
C LEU A 28 8.09 27.38 8.26
N PHE A 29 8.23 27.79 6.99
CA PHE A 29 9.54 28.06 6.38
C PHE A 29 10.28 29.17 7.13
N HIS A 30 9.60 30.28 7.44
CA HIS A 30 10.15 31.37 8.24
C HIS A 30 10.57 30.92 9.66
N LEU A 31 9.77 30.06 10.30
CA LEU A 31 10.10 29.50 11.61
C LEU A 31 11.34 28.60 11.56
N ALA A 32 11.53 27.87 10.46
CA ALA A 32 12.71 27.03 10.20
C ALA A 32 13.94 27.83 9.75
N GLY A 33 13.83 29.16 9.61
CA GLY A 33 14.93 30.06 9.27
C GLY A 33 15.04 30.42 7.78
N PHE A 34 14.14 29.91 6.93
CA PHE A 34 14.11 30.21 5.49
C PHE A 34 13.30 31.47 5.22
N LYS A 35 13.90 32.65 5.46
CA LYS A 35 13.23 33.98 5.38
C LYS A 35 12.93 34.49 3.98
N GLU A 36 13.43 33.80 2.96
CA GLU A 36 13.32 34.23 1.56
C GLU A 36 12.11 33.63 0.86
N VAL A 37 11.46 32.61 1.44
CA VAL A 37 10.33 31.92 0.83
C VAL A 37 9.05 32.71 1.07
N ASP A 38 8.36 33.10 0.00
CA ASP A 38 7.09 33.80 0.05
C ASP A 38 5.91 32.96 -0.48
N GLU A 39 4.71 33.56 -0.50
CA GLU A 39 3.50 32.89 -0.96
C GLU A 39 3.54 32.60 -2.47
N ASP A 40 4.26 33.41 -3.25
CA ASP A 40 4.37 33.24 -4.70
C ASP A 40 5.27 32.04 -5.04
N ASP A 41 6.35 31.82 -4.29
CA ASP A 41 7.19 30.63 -4.43
C ASP A 41 6.39 29.32 -4.24
N VAL A 42 5.56 29.28 -3.20
CA VAL A 42 4.70 28.12 -2.91
C VAL A 42 3.64 27.95 -4.01
N GLN A 43 3.10 29.06 -4.52
CA GLN A 43 2.12 29.03 -5.60
C GLN A 43 2.73 28.53 -6.91
N GLU A 44 3.95 28.98 -7.25
CA GLU A 44 4.68 28.54 -8.44
C GLU A 44 4.94 27.04 -8.39
N LEU A 45 5.39 26.53 -7.23
CA LEU A 45 5.58 25.09 -7.03
C LEU A 45 4.29 24.30 -7.28
N LEU A 46 3.17 24.74 -6.69
CA LEU A 46 1.88 24.09 -6.88
C LEU A 46 1.42 24.14 -8.35
N GLN A 47 1.63 25.26 -9.03
CA GLN A 47 1.27 25.41 -10.43
C GLN A 47 2.11 24.51 -11.34
N SER A 48 3.41 24.37 -11.04
CA SER A 48 4.32 23.51 -11.80
C SER A 48 3.90 22.03 -11.80
N HIS A 49 3.06 21.62 -10.85
CA HIS A 49 2.55 20.24 -10.71
C HIS A 49 1.03 20.14 -10.82
N SER A 50 0.37 21.23 -11.27
CA SER A 50 -1.07 21.25 -11.45
C SER A 50 -1.53 20.68 -12.80
N GLU A 51 -0.59 20.51 -13.75
CA GLU A 51 -0.89 19.93 -15.05
C GLU A 51 -1.20 18.43 -14.91
N PRO A 52 -2.36 17.96 -15.40
CA PRO A 52 -2.65 16.54 -15.39
C PRO A 52 -1.71 15.83 -16.37
N LEU A 53 -1.22 14.66 -15.97
CA LEU A 53 -0.41 13.81 -16.85
C LEU A 53 -1.14 13.57 -18.17
N SER A 54 -0.42 13.68 -19.29
CA SER A 54 -0.98 13.38 -20.59
C SER A 54 -1.19 11.87 -20.75
N ASN A 55 -2.02 11.46 -21.72
CA ASN A 55 -2.22 10.04 -22.03
C ASN A 55 -0.89 9.37 -22.43
N GLU A 56 0.01 10.11 -23.09
CA GLU A 56 1.32 9.61 -23.47
C GLU A 56 2.21 9.39 -22.23
N ASP A 57 2.23 10.34 -21.29
CA ASP A 57 2.97 10.18 -20.02
C ASP A 57 2.42 9.03 -19.18
N LEU A 58 1.09 8.82 -19.19
CA LEU A 58 0.46 7.69 -18.53
C LEU A 58 0.85 6.34 -19.17
N MET A 59 0.89 6.28 -20.50
CA MET A 59 1.37 5.07 -21.20
C MET A 59 2.86 4.84 -20.95
N GLN A 60 3.68 5.89 -20.88
CA GLN A 60 5.09 5.78 -20.55
C GLN A 60 5.31 5.33 -19.09
N LEU A 61 4.48 5.78 -18.15
CA LEU A 61 4.49 5.27 -16.76
C LEU A 61 4.07 3.81 -16.68
N ASP A 62 3.05 3.40 -17.43
CA ASP A 62 2.60 2.01 -17.47
C ASP A 62 3.61 1.12 -18.18
N GLN A 63 4.24 1.61 -19.24
CA GLN A 63 5.34 0.95 -19.93
C GLN A 63 6.58 0.87 -19.03
N HIS A 64 6.94 1.92 -18.31
CA HIS A 64 8.04 1.92 -17.36
C HIS A 64 7.75 0.93 -16.22
N ARG A 65 6.51 0.86 -15.72
CA ARG A 65 6.07 -0.16 -14.76
C ARG A 65 6.10 -1.58 -15.33
N ALA A 66 5.79 -1.75 -16.60
CA ALA A 66 5.80 -3.06 -17.27
C ALA A 66 7.21 -3.51 -17.68
N LEU A 67 8.11 -2.58 -17.99
CA LEU A 67 9.54 -2.81 -18.27
C LEU A 67 10.34 -2.98 -16.96
N GLN A 68 9.97 -2.26 -15.90
CA GLN A 68 10.27 -2.61 -14.51
C GLN A 68 9.38 -3.77 -14.05
N GLY A 69 9.22 -4.80 -14.89
CA GLY A 69 8.53 -6.01 -14.50
C GLY A 69 9.22 -6.59 -13.27
N ASP A 70 8.67 -6.34 -12.09
CA ASP A 70 9.20 -6.77 -10.79
C ASP A 70 10.73 -6.73 -10.66
N ASN A 71 11.36 -5.71 -11.24
CA ASN A 71 12.76 -5.45 -11.01
C ASN A 71 12.84 -4.63 -9.72
N ASP A 72 12.84 -5.36 -8.60
CA ASP A 72 13.67 -5.03 -7.43
C ASP A 72 15.17 -5.13 -7.82
N ASP A 73 15.55 -4.66 -9.01
CA ASP A 73 16.93 -4.39 -9.33
C ASP A 73 17.23 -3.00 -8.76
N ASP A 74 17.71 -3.06 -7.52
CA ASP A 74 18.74 -2.23 -6.94
C ASP A 74 19.68 -1.63 -8.02
N ASP A 75 19.26 -0.54 -8.66
CA ASP A 75 20.16 0.41 -9.33
C ASP A 75 20.12 1.76 -8.60
N ASP A 76 20.20 1.67 -7.26
CA ASP A 76 21.02 2.58 -6.47
C ASP A 76 22.23 1.77 -6.00
N ASN A 77 23.33 1.87 -6.74
CA ASN A 77 24.60 1.25 -6.39
C ASN A 77 25.23 1.91 -5.16
N ALA A 78 24.69 1.57 -4.01
CA ALA A 78 25.48 1.23 -2.84
C ALA A 78 25.07 -0.21 -2.48
N PRO A 79 25.98 -1.09 -2.03
CA PRO A 79 25.55 -2.30 -1.36
C PRO A 79 24.73 -1.84 -0.17
N GLN A 80 23.39 -1.87 -0.26
CA GLN A 80 22.56 -1.67 0.89
C GLN A 80 23.01 -2.75 1.86
N ARG A 81 23.70 -2.33 2.92
CA ARG A 81 24.21 -3.20 3.97
C ARG A 81 23.01 -3.66 4.81
N GLY A 82 22.04 -4.28 4.14
CA GLY A 82 20.78 -4.73 4.69
C GLY A 82 21.00 -6.00 5.49
N LEU A 83 20.22 -6.17 6.55
CA LEU A 83 20.17 -7.40 7.35
C LEU A 83 19.56 -8.52 6.50
N ASP A 84 20.36 -9.20 5.69
CA ASP A 84 19.90 -10.33 4.88
C ASP A 84 19.51 -11.54 5.76
N ILE A 85 18.67 -12.44 5.23
CA ILE A 85 18.15 -13.60 5.96
C ILE A 85 19.26 -14.56 6.40
N LYS A 86 20.28 -14.78 5.56
CA LYS A 86 21.43 -15.64 5.85
C LYS A 86 22.30 -15.03 6.95
N THR A 87 22.66 -13.75 6.84
CA THR A 87 23.38 -13.00 7.88
C THR A 87 22.62 -13.06 9.21
N LEU A 88 21.30 -12.91 9.18
CA LEU A 88 20.49 -12.96 10.39
C LEU A 88 20.52 -14.36 11.05
N ARG A 89 20.46 -15.43 10.26
CA ARG A 89 20.62 -16.81 10.78
C ARG A 89 22.00 -17.04 11.39
N GLU A 90 23.06 -16.55 10.74
CA GLU A 90 24.43 -16.67 11.25
C GLU A 90 24.60 -15.94 12.60
N ILE A 91 23.99 -14.75 12.74
CA ILE A 91 23.96 -14.00 14.01
C ILE A 91 23.26 -14.84 15.10
N TYR A 92 22.10 -15.43 14.81
CA TYR A 92 21.40 -16.28 15.78
C TYR A 92 22.25 -17.47 16.22
N THR A 93 22.87 -18.19 15.29
CA THR A 93 23.77 -19.30 15.63
C THR A 93 24.91 -18.85 16.54
N THR A 94 25.53 -17.70 16.24
CA THR A 94 26.62 -17.15 17.06
C THR A 94 26.16 -16.78 18.47
N ILE A 95 24.95 -16.22 18.60
CA ILE A 95 24.38 -15.85 19.89
C ILE A 95 24.06 -17.10 20.71
N ASP A 96 23.44 -18.12 20.12
CA ASP A 96 23.15 -19.38 20.81
C ASP A 96 24.43 -20.02 21.36
N GLU A 97 25.48 -20.11 20.53
CA GLU A 97 26.79 -20.59 20.97
C GLU A 97 27.38 -19.75 22.11
N THR A 98 27.17 -18.43 22.08
CA THR A 98 27.66 -17.52 23.12
C THR A 98 26.89 -17.71 24.42
N LEU A 99 25.57 -17.85 24.35
CA LEU A 99 24.71 -18.10 25.51
C LEU A 99 25.05 -19.45 26.16
N ASP A 100 25.29 -20.48 25.37
CA ASP A 100 25.73 -21.80 25.86
C ASP A 100 27.10 -21.71 26.55
N LYS A 101 28.07 -21.02 25.93
CA LYS A 101 29.40 -20.80 26.53
C LYS A 101 29.31 -20.02 27.86
N VAL A 102 28.49 -18.97 27.93
CA VAL A 102 28.29 -18.20 29.16
C VAL A 102 27.63 -19.05 30.23
N LYS A 103 26.63 -19.84 29.88
CA LYS A 103 25.94 -20.75 30.80
C LYS A 103 26.88 -21.82 31.37
N GLU A 104 27.80 -22.36 30.57
CA GLU A 104 28.77 -23.36 31.01
C GLU A 104 29.89 -22.76 31.88
N ARG A 105 30.34 -21.54 31.57
CA ARG A 105 31.53 -20.93 32.19
C ARG A 105 31.23 -20.05 33.39
N ASP A 106 30.01 -19.51 33.51
CA ASP A 106 29.65 -18.64 34.63
C ASP A 106 29.36 -19.49 35.90
N PRO A 107 30.13 -19.33 36.99
CA PRO A 107 29.85 -20.01 38.25
C PRO A 107 28.54 -19.58 38.92
N ASN A 108 27.97 -18.43 38.50
CA ASN A 108 26.71 -17.92 39.03
C ASN A 108 25.57 -18.13 38.01
N PRO A 109 24.68 -19.12 38.22
CA PRO A 109 23.58 -19.42 37.29
C PRO A 109 22.53 -18.31 37.21
N ALA A 110 22.32 -17.54 38.27
CA ALA A 110 21.36 -16.45 38.27
C ALA A 110 21.83 -15.29 37.37
N ARG A 111 23.14 -15.02 37.36
CA ARG A 111 23.73 -13.99 36.50
C ARG A 111 23.71 -14.40 35.03
N SER A 112 24.09 -15.65 34.72
CA SER A 112 24.06 -16.14 33.33
C SER A 112 22.63 -16.24 32.79
N ALA A 113 21.66 -16.64 33.61
CA ALA A 113 20.25 -16.61 33.22
C ALA A 113 19.72 -15.19 32.96
N ALA A 114 20.10 -14.21 33.80
CA ALA A 114 19.73 -12.81 33.59
C ALA A 114 20.31 -12.26 32.27
N PHE A 115 21.56 -12.58 31.96
CA PHE A 115 22.19 -12.23 30.68
C PHE A 115 21.45 -12.86 29.50
N ALA A 116 21.15 -14.16 29.56
CA ALA A 116 20.41 -14.86 28.51
C ALA A 116 19.03 -14.23 28.26
N HIS A 117 18.30 -13.90 29.33
CA HIS A 117 17.02 -13.21 29.22
C HIS A 117 17.16 -11.82 28.58
N SER A 118 18.14 -11.02 28.98
CA SER A 118 18.37 -9.70 28.36
C SER A 118 18.69 -9.80 26.86
N VAL A 119 19.47 -10.79 26.46
CA VAL A 119 19.79 -11.05 25.04
C VAL A 119 18.55 -11.50 24.28
N GLU A 120 17.73 -12.39 24.84
CA GLU A 120 16.50 -12.85 24.19
C GLU A 120 15.47 -11.72 24.01
N GLU A 121 15.33 -10.84 25.00
CA GLU A 121 14.49 -9.64 24.88
C GLU A 121 14.97 -8.74 23.74
N ALA A 122 16.27 -8.48 23.65
CA ALA A 122 16.85 -7.69 22.56
C ALA A 122 16.67 -8.35 21.17
N LEU A 123 16.63 -9.68 21.12
CA LEU A 123 16.45 -10.44 19.88
C LEU A 123 15.02 -10.44 19.34
N LYS A 124 14.00 -10.10 20.13
CA LYS A 124 12.58 -10.13 19.68
C LYS A 124 12.35 -9.31 18.42
N VAL A 125 12.95 -8.12 18.33
CA VAL A 125 12.83 -7.23 17.15
C VAL A 125 13.36 -7.91 15.89
N TYR A 126 14.50 -8.59 16.01
CA TYR A 126 15.11 -9.32 14.91
C TYR A 126 14.34 -10.59 14.53
N LYS A 127 13.67 -11.25 15.49
CA LYS A 127 12.83 -12.44 15.21
C LYS A 127 11.63 -12.06 14.35
N ALA A 128 11.02 -10.91 14.63
CA ALA A 128 9.93 -10.36 13.81
C ALA A 128 10.40 -10.07 12.37
N ILE A 129 11.55 -9.39 12.21
CA ILE A 129 12.12 -9.10 10.87
C ILE A 129 12.37 -10.39 10.07
N LEU A 130 12.93 -11.43 10.71
CA LEU A 130 13.16 -12.71 10.04
C LEU A 130 11.84 -13.36 9.59
N HIS A 131 10.84 -13.36 10.46
CA HIS A 131 9.53 -13.92 10.19
C HIS A 131 8.88 -13.24 8.99
N ASP A 132 8.85 -11.91 8.98
CA ASP A 132 8.23 -11.11 7.91
C ASP A 132 8.92 -11.35 6.57
N LYS A 133 10.26 -11.31 6.55
CA LYS A 133 11.05 -11.63 5.35
C LYS A 133 10.78 -13.05 4.84
N THR A 134 10.58 -14.01 5.74
CA THR A 134 10.27 -15.39 5.37
C THR A 134 8.84 -15.55 4.85
N GLN A 135 7.87 -14.76 5.33
CA GLN A 135 6.50 -14.79 4.83
C GLN A 135 6.38 -14.17 3.44
N LEU A 136 7.06 -13.04 3.19
CA LEU A 136 7.12 -12.44 1.85
C LEU A 136 7.68 -13.42 0.81
N ALA A 137 8.74 -14.17 1.17
CA ALA A 137 9.30 -15.19 0.30
C ALA A 137 8.35 -16.38 0.01
N LYS A 138 7.36 -16.63 0.86
CA LYS A 138 6.35 -17.71 0.67
C LYS A 138 5.15 -17.25 -0.14
N GLN A 139 4.84 -15.95 -0.12
CA GLN A 139 3.76 -15.39 -0.93
C GLN A 139 4.23 -15.21 -2.37
N SER A 140 4.20 -16.29 -3.16
CA SER A 140 4.37 -16.21 -4.61
C SER A 140 3.29 -15.29 -5.19
N LYS A 141 3.70 -14.30 -5.99
CA LYS A 141 2.77 -13.36 -6.63
C LYS A 141 1.81 -14.12 -7.53
N ILE A 142 0.50 -13.97 -7.27
CA ILE A 142 -0.57 -14.65 -8.03
C ILE A 142 -0.57 -14.29 -9.53
N SER A 143 0.08 -13.18 -9.89
CA SER A 143 0.28 -12.74 -11.27
C SER A 143 0.96 -13.79 -12.15
N SER A 144 1.77 -14.71 -11.59
CA SER A 144 2.40 -15.77 -12.39
C SER A 144 1.42 -16.82 -12.91
N PHE A 145 0.19 -16.88 -12.36
CA PHE A 145 -0.85 -17.81 -12.81
C PHE A 145 -1.72 -17.23 -13.92
N PHE A 146 -1.67 -15.91 -14.14
CA PHE A 146 -2.44 -15.25 -15.19
C PHE A 146 -1.58 -15.15 -16.45
N LYS A 147 -1.87 -16.00 -17.44
CA LYS A 147 -1.28 -15.84 -18.77
C LYS A 147 -1.96 -14.67 -19.47
N PRO A 148 -1.19 -13.76 -20.13
CA PRO A 148 -1.77 -12.75 -21.00
C PRO A 148 -2.57 -13.45 -22.11
N VAL A 149 -3.84 -13.10 -22.25
CA VAL A 149 -4.65 -13.53 -23.38
C VAL A 149 -4.14 -12.73 -24.58
N SER A 150 -3.35 -13.37 -25.45
CA SER A 150 -2.99 -12.79 -26.75
C SER A 150 -4.27 -12.61 -27.56
N GLN A 151 -4.79 -11.38 -27.61
CA GLN A 151 -5.84 -11.03 -28.56
C GLN A 151 -5.28 -11.17 -29.97
N ALA A 152 -5.70 -12.23 -30.67
CA ALA A 152 -5.52 -12.32 -32.10
C ALA A 152 -6.32 -11.19 -32.75
N SER A 153 -5.62 -10.31 -33.46
CA SER A 153 -6.22 -9.24 -34.26
C SER A 153 -7.30 -9.81 -35.19
N PRO A 154 -8.52 -9.26 -35.23
CA PRO A 154 -9.46 -9.59 -36.29
C PRO A 154 -8.96 -8.94 -37.59
N SER A 155 -8.39 -9.75 -38.47
CA SER A 155 -8.20 -9.40 -39.87
C SER A 155 -9.57 -9.26 -40.54
N THR A 156 -10.17 -8.08 -40.46
CA THR A 156 -11.31 -7.71 -41.30
C THR A 156 -10.81 -7.39 -42.70
N SER A 157 -10.97 -8.35 -43.61
CA SER A 157 -10.86 -8.15 -45.05
C SER A 157 -12.15 -8.65 -45.71
N ALA A 158 -13.02 -7.72 -46.10
CA ALA A 158 -13.80 -7.71 -47.35
C ALA A 158 -14.92 -6.65 -47.25
N GLY A 159 -14.86 -5.61 -48.08
CA GLY A 159 -16.03 -4.77 -48.39
C GLY A 159 -16.84 -5.33 -49.57
N PRO A 160 -17.70 -4.54 -50.24
CA PRO A 160 -18.81 -3.74 -49.69
C PRO A 160 -20.15 -4.07 -50.42
N ALA A 161 -21.31 -3.81 -49.81
CA ALA A 161 -22.58 -3.71 -50.55
C ALA A 161 -23.66 -2.88 -49.82
N SER A 162 -23.91 -1.70 -50.39
CA SER A 162 -25.20 -1.01 -50.62
C SER A 162 -26.42 -1.21 -49.68
N ARG A 163 -26.76 -0.11 -49.00
CA ARG A 163 -28.08 0.58 -48.93
C ARG A 163 -29.33 -0.18 -48.44
N ALA A 164 -29.85 0.24 -47.28
CA ALA A 164 -31.23 0.73 -47.10
C ALA A 164 -31.42 1.33 -45.69
N ALA A 165 -32.28 2.35 -45.61
CA ALA A 165 -32.57 3.20 -44.44
C ALA A 165 -33.62 2.55 -43.49
N PRO A 166 -33.89 3.16 -42.31
CA PRO A 166 -34.45 2.50 -41.12
C PRO A 166 -35.98 2.62 -41.00
N SER A 167 -36.62 1.78 -40.18
CA SER A 167 -38.00 1.98 -39.72
C SER A 167 -38.38 1.12 -38.51
N THR A 168 -38.91 1.81 -37.48
CA THR A 168 -39.98 1.48 -36.50
C THR A 168 -39.85 0.22 -35.64
N SER A 169 -40.21 0.13 -34.36
CA SER A 169 -41.24 0.79 -33.51
C SER A 169 -40.83 0.57 -32.03
N ALA A 170 -41.00 1.55 -31.14
CA ALA A 170 -42.06 1.60 -30.11
C ALA A 170 -42.38 0.28 -29.41
N ASP A 171 -42.20 0.24 -28.08
CA ASP A 171 -43.23 -0.02 -27.05
C ASP A 171 -42.50 -0.16 -25.68
N GLU A 172 -42.69 0.74 -24.70
CA GLU A 172 -43.69 0.68 -23.59
C GLU A 172 -43.37 -0.49 -22.61
N ASP A 173 -43.44 -0.47 -21.28
CA ASP A 173 -43.78 0.44 -20.19
C ASP A 173 -43.60 -0.41 -18.88
N CYS A 174 -43.94 0.13 -17.70
CA CYS A 174 -44.04 -0.45 -16.35
C CYS A 174 -42.76 -0.40 -15.48
N ASP A 175 -42.59 0.51 -14.51
CA ASP A 175 -43.43 0.80 -13.31
C ASP A 175 -43.55 -0.46 -12.41
N SER A 176 -43.27 -0.53 -11.10
CA SER A 176 -42.78 0.33 -10.02
C SER A 176 -42.54 -0.62 -8.79
N PRO A 177 -41.98 -0.17 -7.64
CA PRO A 177 -41.59 -1.03 -6.50
C PRO A 177 -42.74 -1.30 -5.51
N PRO A 178 -42.52 -2.14 -4.46
CA PRO A 178 -42.45 -1.55 -3.10
C PRO A 178 -41.52 -2.27 -2.09
N SER A 179 -40.99 -1.48 -1.13
CA SER A 179 -40.47 -1.90 0.19
C SER A 179 -41.63 -2.06 1.21
N PRO A 180 -41.44 -2.09 2.55
CA PRO A 180 -40.40 -2.63 3.45
C PRO A 180 -41.05 -3.59 4.49
N HIS A 181 -40.33 -3.99 5.55
CA HIS A 181 -40.75 -4.36 6.93
C HIS A 181 -39.83 -5.49 7.43
N SER A 182 -39.43 -5.62 8.69
CA SER A 182 -39.30 -4.75 9.85
C SER A 182 -38.69 -5.66 10.93
N VAL A 183 -37.73 -5.15 11.71
CA VAL A 183 -37.37 -5.47 13.11
C VAL A 183 -37.30 -6.94 13.59
N HIS A 184 -36.20 -7.30 14.28
CA HIS A 184 -36.24 -7.58 15.74
C HIS A 184 -34.83 -7.70 16.36
N LEU A 185 -34.75 -7.24 17.60
CA LEU A 185 -33.61 -7.11 18.52
C LEU A 185 -33.21 -8.43 19.23
N SER A 186 -32.01 -8.38 19.84
CA SER A 186 -31.55 -9.05 21.10
C SER A 186 -31.20 -10.54 21.00
N CYS A 187 -30.28 -11.16 21.76
CA CYS A 187 -29.56 -10.93 23.03
C CYS A 187 -28.12 -11.49 22.88
N SER A 188 -27.06 -10.88 23.42
CA SER A 188 -26.50 -11.07 24.78
C SER A 188 -26.34 -12.53 25.21
N ASP A 189 -25.09 -12.99 25.37
CA ASP A 189 -24.70 -13.86 26.49
C ASP A 189 -23.21 -13.66 26.86
N SER A 190 -22.93 -13.75 28.15
CA SER A 190 -21.65 -13.52 28.82
C SER A 190 -21.12 -14.83 29.42
N PRO A 191 -19.84 -14.90 29.83
CA PRO A 191 -19.19 -16.17 30.15
C PRO A 191 -19.49 -16.66 31.59
N THR A 192 -19.48 -17.97 31.79
CA THR A 192 -19.52 -18.63 33.10
C THR A 192 -18.09 -18.96 33.56
N SER A 193 -17.83 -18.70 34.84
CA SER A 193 -16.68 -19.17 35.62
C SER A 193 -16.98 -20.53 36.27
N ASP A 194 -15.91 -21.12 36.83
CA ASP A 194 -15.81 -22.23 37.81
C ASP A 194 -16.05 -23.64 37.21
N ASP A 195 -15.24 -24.69 37.47
CA ASP A 195 -14.68 -25.17 38.73
C ASP A 195 -13.40 -26.04 38.55
N GLU A 196 -12.71 -26.25 39.68
CA GLU A 196 -11.61 -27.19 40.05
C GLU A 196 -10.12 -26.90 39.70
#